data_AF-A0A7G2IH75-F1
#
_entry.id   AF-A0A7G2IH75-F1
#
_cell.length_a   1.000
_cell.length_b   1.000
_cell.length_c   1.000
_cell.angle_alpha   90.00
_cell.angle_beta   90.00
_cell.angle_gamma   90.00
#
_symmetry.space_group_name_H-M   'P 1'
#
loop_
_entity.id
_entity.type
_entity.pdbx_description
1 polymer ?
#
loop_
_entity_poly.entity_id
_entity_poly.type
_entity_poly.pdbx_seq_one_letter_code
_entity_poly.pdbx_strand_id
1 'polypeptide(L)'
;MKAKKLRERLARINARAPVYTVTHGDIDLSQLFDTNGFMLEENVVSAKPRFHFIADKQNDISSIVVELDYPVNISDVSRVMENLLLESAEKLLRYKGMLWIEGEPNRLLFQGVQRLYSADWDRPWGDEQPYSQLVFIGINLPEDEIRAAFAGLKK
;
A
#
# COMPACT_ATOMS: atom_id res chain seq x y z
N MET A 1 -13.91 8.66 23.89
CA MET A 1 -12.80 7.66 23.93
C MET A 1 -12.97 6.47 22.97
N LYS A 2 -14.13 5.78 22.92
CA LYS A 2 -14.31 4.57 22.08
C LYS A 2 -14.13 4.80 20.57
N ALA A 3 -14.70 5.88 20.03
CA ALA A 3 -14.60 6.20 18.60
C ALA A 3 -13.16 6.44 18.11
N LYS A 4 -12.31 7.05 18.94
CA LYS A 4 -10.89 7.28 18.62
C LYS A 4 -10.12 5.96 18.48
N LYS A 5 -10.29 5.05 19.45
CA LYS A 5 -9.66 3.71 19.41
C LYS A 5 -10.08 2.90 18.18
N LEU A 6 -11.36 3.00 17.78
CA LEU A 6 -11.86 2.32 16.57
C LEU A 6 -11.23 2.90 15.30
N ARG A 7 -11.14 4.22 15.17
CA ARG A 7 -10.49 4.85 14.01
C ARG A 7 -9.03 4.45 13.87
N GLU A 8 -8.29 4.40 15.00
CA GLU A 8 -6.90 3.92 15.01
C GLU A 8 -6.81 2.45 14.59
N ARG A 9 -7.77 1.61 14.99
CA ARG A 9 -7.85 0.22 14.54
C ARG A 9 -8.13 0.10 13.04
N LEU A 10 -9.07 0.88 12.51
CA LEU A 10 -9.40 0.88 11.08
C LEU A 10 -8.19 1.30 10.23
N ALA A 11 -7.45 2.32 10.65
CA ALA A 11 -6.23 2.77 9.97
C ALA A 11 -5.12 1.69 9.96
N ARG A 12 -5.03 0.85 11.01
CA ARG A 12 -4.09 -0.29 11.04
C ARG A 12 -4.50 -1.44 10.10
N ILE A 13 -5.80 -1.68 9.94
CA ILE A 13 -6.32 -2.69 9.02
C ILE A 13 -6.11 -2.22 7.58
N ASN A 14 -6.52 -0.98 7.28
CA ASN A 14 -6.47 -0.42 5.94
C ASN A 14 -5.88 0.99 5.97
N ALA A 15 -4.58 1.09 5.62
CA ALA A 15 -3.86 2.35 5.56
C ALA A 15 -4.22 3.22 4.33
N ARG A 16 -4.98 2.67 3.38
CA ARG A 16 -5.34 3.34 2.12
C ARG A 16 -6.72 3.99 2.17
N ALA A 17 -7.72 3.34 2.77
CA ALA A 17 -9.08 3.87 2.72
C ALA A 17 -9.28 5.07 3.68
N PRO A 18 -9.83 6.20 3.20
CA PRO A 18 -10.24 7.28 4.10
C PRO A 18 -11.39 6.81 5.00
N VAL A 19 -11.43 7.34 6.23
CA VAL A 19 -12.49 7.04 7.20
C VAL A 19 -13.38 8.26 7.39
N TYR A 20 -14.53 8.28 6.70
CA TYR A 20 -15.55 9.30 6.90
C TYR A 20 -16.39 8.96 8.14
N THR A 21 -16.52 9.91 9.07
CA THR A 21 -17.39 9.73 10.24
C THR A 21 -18.65 10.56 10.09
N VAL A 22 -19.78 9.87 9.95
CA VAL A 22 -21.10 10.49 10.04
C VAL A 22 -21.47 10.58 11.53
N THR A 23 -21.58 11.80 12.04
CA THR A 23 -21.94 12.05 13.45
C THR A 23 -23.44 12.21 13.66
N HIS A 24 -24.14 12.70 12.63
CA HIS A 24 -25.57 12.97 12.61
C HIS A 24 -26.08 12.79 11.17
N GLY A 25 -27.35 12.42 11.02
CA GLY A 25 -27.99 12.22 9.72
C GLY A 25 -27.56 10.93 9.01
N ASP A 26 -27.87 10.86 7.72
CA ASP A 26 -27.57 9.73 6.83
C ASP A 26 -26.32 10.01 5.97
N ILE A 27 -25.77 8.95 5.36
CA ILE A 27 -24.64 9.07 4.43
C ILE A 27 -25.13 9.75 3.15
N ASP A 28 -24.42 10.78 2.72
CA ASP A 28 -24.61 11.36 1.38
C ASP A 28 -24.23 10.32 0.31
N LEU A 29 -25.16 10.01 -0.58
CA LEU A 29 -24.99 9.08 -1.71
C LEU A 29 -23.76 9.42 -2.57
N SER A 30 -23.38 10.70 -2.66
CA SER A 30 -22.18 11.14 -3.38
C SER A 30 -20.91 10.45 -2.87
N GLN A 31 -20.87 10.06 -1.59
CA GLN A 31 -19.73 9.39 -0.95
C GLN A 31 -19.54 7.93 -1.40
N LEU A 32 -20.52 7.35 -2.10
CA LEU A 32 -20.44 5.98 -2.64
C LEU A 32 -19.85 5.93 -4.05
N PHE A 33 -19.87 7.06 -4.77
CA PHE A 33 -19.44 7.16 -6.16
C PHE A 33 -18.04 7.79 -6.27
N ASP A 34 -17.43 7.70 -7.46
CA ASP A 34 -16.17 8.37 -7.82
C ASP A 34 -15.01 8.16 -6.84
N THR A 35 -14.99 7.00 -6.18
CA THR A 35 -13.93 6.65 -5.21
C THR A 35 -12.56 6.48 -5.86
N ASN A 36 -12.51 6.40 -7.20
CA ASN A 36 -11.34 6.07 -8.01
C ASN A 36 -10.57 4.83 -7.50
N GLY A 37 -11.28 3.97 -6.76
CA GLY A 37 -10.66 2.96 -5.94
C GLY A 37 -9.82 1.98 -6.75
N PHE A 38 -10.15 1.73 -8.01
CA PHE A 38 -9.48 0.77 -8.89
C PHE A 38 -8.58 1.44 -9.96
N MET A 39 -8.32 2.73 -9.85
CA MET A 39 -7.36 3.42 -10.72
C MET A 39 -5.94 3.28 -10.16
N LEU A 40 -4.93 3.45 -11.00
CA LEU A 40 -3.55 3.60 -10.54
C LEU A 40 -3.42 4.93 -9.77
N GLU A 41 -2.79 4.90 -8.61
CA GLU A 41 -2.70 6.04 -7.69
C GLU A 41 -1.25 6.20 -7.22
N GLU A 42 -0.69 7.40 -7.31
CA GLU A 42 0.61 7.75 -6.69
C GLU A 42 0.51 7.82 -5.16
N ASN A 43 -0.64 8.26 -4.65
CA ASN A 43 -0.93 8.37 -3.22
C ASN A 43 -1.48 7.04 -2.69
N VAL A 44 -0.60 6.07 -2.48
CA VAL A 44 -1.02 4.72 -2.10
C VAL A 44 -1.36 4.55 -0.62
N VAL A 45 -0.92 5.48 0.24
CA VAL A 45 -1.22 5.51 1.68
C VAL A 45 -1.93 6.82 2.04
N SER A 46 -3.15 6.72 2.60
CA SER A 46 -3.94 7.88 3.04
C SER A 46 -3.62 8.30 4.47
N ALA A 47 -3.29 7.33 5.33
CA ALA A 47 -2.94 7.56 6.73
C ALA A 47 -1.54 7.04 7.00
N LYS A 48 -0.56 7.92 7.24
CA LYS A 48 0.78 7.49 7.65
C LYS A 48 0.67 6.65 8.93
N PRO A 49 1.14 5.39 8.93
CA PRO A 49 1.02 4.54 10.10
C PRO A 49 1.78 5.18 11.27
N ARG A 50 1.10 5.40 12.39
CA ARG A 50 1.76 5.78 13.65
C ARG A 50 2.32 4.51 14.29
N PHE A 51 3.64 4.40 14.34
CA PHE A 51 4.33 3.33 15.06
C PHE A 51 3.87 3.27 16.52
N HIS A 52 3.09 2.23 16.84
CA HIS A 52 2.80 1.84 18.21
C HIS A 52 3.46 0.50 18.43
N PHE A 53 4.62 0.50 19.09
CA PHE A 53 5.39 -0.71 19.43
C PHE A 53 4.63 -1.69 20.33
N ILE A 54 3.52 -1.24 20.92
CA ILE A 54 2.67 -2.01 21.84
C ILE A 54 1.21 -1.86 21.38
N ALA A 55 0.88 -2.45 20.25
CA ALA A 55 -0.51 -2.80 19.95
C ALA A 55 -0.53 -4.31 19.77
N ASP A 56 -1.29 -5.01 20.62
CA ASP A 56 -1.54 -6.44 20.48
C ASP A 56 -1.86 -6.76 19.02
N LYS A 57 -1.41 -7.93 18.54
CA LYS A 57 -1.87 -8.57 17.29
C LYS A 57 -3.37 -8.84 17.40
N GLN A 58 -4.19 -7.78 17.36
CA GLN A 58 -5.62 -7.83 17.57
C GLN A 58 -6.37 -8.06 16.25
N ASN A 59 -5.69 -7.86 15.12
CA ASN A 59 -6.27 -8.04 13.81
C ASN A 59 -5.48 -9.08 13.04
N ASP A 60 -6.19 -10.07 12.49
CA ASP A 60 -5.62 -11.01 11.53
C ASP A 60 -5.28 -10.30 10.21
N ILE A 61 -5.98 -9.20 9.89
CA ILE A 61 -5.73 -8.35 8.71
C ILE A 61 -4.98 -7.07 9.12
N SER A 62 -3.88 -6.79 8.44
CA SER A 62 -3.09 -5.57 8.62
C SER A 62 -2.60 -5.00 7.29
N SER A 63 -2.18 -3.74 7.33
CA SER A 63 -1.46 -3.08 6.25
C SER A 63 0.04 -3.05 6.53
N ILE A 64 0.87 -3.50 5.59
CA ILE A 64 2.32 -3.34 5.58
C ILE A 64 2.65 -2.23 4.61
N VAL A 65 3.31 -1.17 5.12
CA VAL A 65 3.81 -0.06 4.30
C VAL A 65 5.32 -0.19 4.15
N VAL A 66 5.79 -0.17 2.90
CA VAL A 66 7.21 -0.19 2.51
C VAL A 66 7.54 1.12 1.83
N GLU A 67 8.57 1.81 2.30
CA GLU A 67 9.07 3.06 1.73
C GLU A 67 10.53 2.84 1.35
N LEU A 68 10.89 3.19 0.11
CA LEU A 68 12.25 3.07 -0.40
C LEU A 68 12.73 4.44 -0.85
N ASP A 69 13.92 4.82 -0.39
CA ASP A 69 14.61 6.07 -0.71
C ASP A 69 15.72 5.87 -1.77
N TYR A 70 15.63 4.78 -2.54
CA TYR A 70 16.56 4.41 -3.61
C TYR A 70 15.82 3.87 -4.83
N PRO A 71 16.41 4.00 -6.05
CA PRO A 71 15.83 3.41 -7.25
C PRO A 71 15.99 1.89 -7.23
N VAL A 72 15.02 1.19 -7.82
CA VAL A 72 15.08 -0.27 -7.99
C VAL A 72 15.13 -0.65 -9.46
N ASN A 73 15.77 -1.77 -9.76
CA ASN A 73 15.73 -2.33 -11.11
C ASN A 73 14.35 -2.98 -11.37
N ILE A 74 13.76 -2.72 -12.54
CA ILE A 74 12.42 -3.21 -12.89
C ILE A 74 12.31 -4.74 -12.88
N SER A 75 13.34 -5.45 -13.33
CA SER A 75 13.34 -6.92 -13.37
C SER A 75 13.46 -7.51 -11.96
N ASP A 76 14.27 -6.88 -11.11
CA ASP A 76 14.47 -7.35 -9.73
C ASP A 76 13.21 -7.15 -8.89
N VAL A 77 12.57 -5.98 -8.98
CA VAL A 77 11.31 -5.74 -8.27
C VAL A 77 10.17 -6.61 -8.79
N SER A 78 10.12 -6.88 -10.11
CA SER A 78 9.11 -7.79 -10.69
C SER A 78 9.25 -9.20 -10.12
N ARG A 79 10.47 -9.72 -10.03
CA ARG A 79 10.76 -11.02 -9.41
C ARG A 79 10.40 -11.07 -7.93
N VAL A 80 10.70 -10.02 -7.17
CA VAL A 80 10.27 -9.93 -5.76
C VAL A 80 8.75 -9.97 -5.64
N MET A 81 8.04 -9.22 -6.49
CA MET A 81 6.58 -9.20 -6.51
C MET A 81 5.98 -10.55 -6.92
N GLU A 82 6.54 -11.22 -7.93
CA GLU A 82 6.08 -12.56 -8.35
C GLU A 82 6.22 -13.59 -7.22
N ASN A 83 7.37 -13.62 -6.54
CA ASN A 83 7.60 -14.51 -5.40
C ASN A 83 6.62 -14.21 -4.25
N LEU A 84 6.44 -12.93 -3.91
CA LEU A 84 5.47 -12.47 -2.91
C LEU A 84 4.05 -12.96 -3.24
N LEU A 85 3.63 -12.81 -4.50
CA LEU A 85 2.30 -13.22 -4.95
C LEU A 85 2.16 -14.75 -4.92
N LEU A 86 3.19 -15.51 -5.29
CA LEU A 86 3.15 -16.97 -5.22
C LEU A 86 3.00 -17.47 -3.77
N GLU A 87 3.75 -16.88 -2.84
CA GLU A 87 3.76 -17.31 -1.43
C GLU A 87 2.54 -16.82 -0.64
N SER A 88 2.04 -15.63 -0.96
CA SER A 88 1.02 -14.93 -0.17
C SER A 88 -0.27 -14.60 -0.94
N ALA A 89 -0.50 -15.17 -2.13
CA ALA A 89 -1.70 -14.91 -2.95
C ALA A 89 -3.02 -15.03 -2.18
N GLU A 90 -3.16 -16.06 -1.33
CA GLU A 90 -4.40 -16.33 -0.60
C GLU A 90 -4.57 -15.42 0.63
N LYS A 91 -3.47 -14.81 1.07
CA LYS A 91 -3.43 -13.88 2.21
C LYS A 91 -3.57 -12.44 1.76
N LEU A 92 -3.11 -12.10 0.56
CA LEU A 92 -3.17 -10.76 0.00
C LEU A 92 -4.60 -10.43 -0.43
N LEU A 93 -5.15 -9.39 0.18
CA LEU A 93 -6.45 -8.84 -0.17
C LEU A 93 -6.31 -7.77 -1.24
N ARG A 94 -5.38 -6.84 -1.01
CA ARG A 94 -5.14 -5.70 -1.89
C ARG A 94 -3.76 -5.14 -1.72
N TYR A 95 -3.16 -4.68 -2.81
CA TYR A 95 -1.88 -3.99 -2.76
C TYR A 95 -1.82 -2.90 -3.83
N LYS A 96 -1.06 -1.85 -3.56
CA LYS A 96 -0.74 -0.77 -4.50
C LYS A 96 0.69 -0.30 -4.25
N GLY A 97 1.32 0.26 -5.26
CA GLY A 97 2.58 0.95 -5.04
C GLY A 97 2.93 1.91 -6.16
N MET A 98 3.73 2.89 -5.79
CA MET A 98 4.49 3.76 -6.67
C MET A 98 5.96 3.38 -6.53
N LEU A 99 6.64 3.16 -7.65
CA LEU A 99 8.03 2.74 -7.70
C LEU A 99 8.89 3.77 -8.41
N TRP A 100 10.05 4.02 -7.82
CA TRP A 100 11.17 4.70 -8.46
C TRP A 100 12.04 3.66 -9.16
N ILE A 101 11.95 3.62 -10.50
CA ILE A 101 12.71 2.69 -11.33
C ILE A 101 14.03 3.31 -11.77
N GLU A 102 15.11 2.53 -11.67
CA GLU A 102 16.45 2.94 -12.10
C GLU A 102 16.48 3.26 -13.60
N GLY A 103 16.98 4.45 -13.95
CA GLY A 103 17.11 4.90 -15.34
C GLY A 103 15.84 5.44 -15.97
N GLU A 104 14.72 5.43 -15.25
CA GLU A 104 13.42 5.84 -15.80
C GLU A 104 12.94 7.16 -15.19
N PRO A 105 12.61 8.17 -16.03
CA PRO A 105 12.16 9.48 -15.54
C PRO A 105 10.69 9.48 -15.09
N ASN A 106 9.96 8.39 -15.37
CA ASN A 106 8.55 8.24 -15.05
C ASN A 106 8.34 7.37 -13.81
N ARG A 107 7.28 7.66 -13.08
CA ARG A 107 6.82 6.82 -11.96
C ARG A 107 6.22 5.55 -12.55
N LEU A 108 6.51 4.41 -11.94
CA LEU A 108 5.78 3.18 -12.23
C LEU A 108 4.74 2.95 -11.15
N LEU A 109 3.46 2.92 -11.52
CA LEU A 109 2.38 2.62 -10.60
C LEU A 109 1.93 1.18 -10.80
N PHE A 110 1.61 0.49 -9.71
CA PHE A 110 0.99 -0.83 -9.76
C PHE A 110 -0.15 -0.97 -8.75
N GLN A 111 -1.05 -1.88 -9.04
CA GLN A 111 -2.11 -2.29 -8.13
C GLN A 111 -2.46 -3.76 -8.33
N GLY A 112 -3.01 -4.36 -7.29
CA GLY A 112 -3.60 -5.69 -7.42
C GLY A 112 -4.59 -6.04 -6.34
N VAL A 113 -5.38 -7.07 -6.66
CA VAL A 113 -6.41 -7.68 -5.83
C VAL A 113 -6.19 -9.18 -5.92
N GLN A 114 -5.82 -9.79 -4.79
CA GLN A 114 -5.45 -11.21 -4.72
C GLN A 114 -4.34 -11.58 -5.71
N ARG A 115 -4.67 -12.35 -6.76
CA ARG A 115 -3.71 -12.80 -7.79
C ARG A 115 -3.64 -11.88 -9.00
N LEU A 116 -4.63 -11.00 -9.17
CA LEU A 116 -4.67 -10.09 -10.31
C LEU A 116 -3.85 -8.86 -9.98
N TYR A 117 -2.85 -8.55 -10.80
CA TYR A 117 -2.09 -7.31 -10.71
C TYR A 117 -1.94 -6.65 -12.08
N SER A 118 -1.79 -5.34 -12.07
CA SER A 118 -1.44 -4.53 -13.23
C SER A 118 -0.45 -3.45 -12.83
N ALA A 119 0.40 -3.05 -13.77
CA ALA A 119 1.32 -1.94 -13.63
C ALA A 119 1.30 -1.11 -14.91
N ASP A 120 1.47 0.20 -14.77
CA ASP A 120 1.58 1.11 -15.90
C ASP A 120 2.45 2.31 -15.53
N TRP A 121 3.01 2.96 -16.53
CA TRP A 121 3.74 4.21 -16.36
C TRP A 121 2.76 5.35 -16.10
N ASP A 122 3.13 6.22 -15.16
CA ASP A 122 2.40 7.44 -14.85
C ASP A 122 3.24 8.67 -15.22
N ARG A 123 2.90 9.84 -14.67
CA ARG A 123 3.60 11.10 -14.92
C ARG A 123 5.10 11.05 -14.57
N PRO A 124 5.92 11.90 -15.23
CA PRO A 124 7.33 12.07 -14.87
C PRO A 124 7.51 12.52 -13.42
N TRP A 125 8.69 12.25 -12.86
CA TRP A 125 9.09 12.78 -11.55
C TRP A 125 9.14 14.31 -11.54
N GLY A 126 9.64 14.93 -12.61
CA GLY A 126 9.82 16.39 -12.68
C GLY A 126 10.86 16.86 -11.65
N ASP A 127 10.51 17.88 -10.87
CA ASP A 127 11.35 18.42 -9.80
C ASP A 127 11.15 17.72 -8.44
N GLU A 128 10.22 16.76 -8.36
CA GLU A 128 9.94 16.02 -7.12
C GLU A 128 11.08 15.02 -6.83
N GLN A 129 11.48 14.91 -5.56
CA GLN A 129 12.45 13.90 -5.13
C GLN A 129 11.85 12.49 -5.35
N PRO A 130 12.45 11.63 -6.20
CA PRO A 130 11.93 10.31 -6.44
C PRO A 130 11.97 9.43 -5.19
N TYR A 131 10.92 8.63 -4.99
CA TYR A 131 10.83 7.66 -3.90
C TYR A 131 9.90 6.52 -4.31
N SER A 132 9.96 5.39 -3.59
CA SER A 132 8.95 4.35 -3.72
C SER A 132 8.10 4.27 -2.47
N GLN A 133 6.81 4.05 -2.64
CA GLN A 133 5.90 3.74 -1.54
C GLN A 133 4.96 2.63 -1.97
N LEU A 134 4.87 1.58 -1.16
CA LEU A 134 4.05 0.40 -1.39
C LEU A 134 3.19 0.13 -0.17
N VAL A 135 1.99 -0.39 -0.40
CA VAL A 135 1.07 -0.87 0.64
C VAL A 135 0.60 -2.28 0.29
N PHE A 136 0.72 -3.20 1.24
CA PHE A 136 0.17 -4.56 1.16
C PHE A 136 -0.85 -4.75 2.26
N ILE A 137 -2.07 -5.14 1.91
CA ILE A 137 -3.16 -5.39 2.85
C ILE A 137 -3.49 -6.87 2.77
N GLY A 138 -3.37 -7.58 3.89
CA GLY A 138 -3.58 -9.02 3.90
C GLY A 138 -3.66 -9.64 5.28
N ILE A 139 -3.92 -10.94 5.30
CA ILE A 139 -4.11 -11.75 6.50
C ILE A 139 -2.78 -12.37 6.91
N ASN A 140 -2.26 -12.05 8.11
CA ASN A 140 -1.03 -12.64 8.65
C ASN A 140 0.12 -12.69 7.64
N LEU A 141 0.34 -11.56 6.95
CA LEU A 141 1.42 -11.41 5.97
C LEU A 141 2.79 -11.46 6.67
N PRO A 142 3.81 -12.08 6.05
CA PRO A 142 5.15 -12.19 6.63
C PRO A 142 5.92 -10.88 6.50
N GLU A 143 5.60 -9.88 7.35
CA GLU A 143 6.13 -8.51 7.24
C GLU A 143 7.66 -8.45 7.16
N ASP A 144 8.37 -9.22 7.98
CA ASP A 144 9.84 -9.22 8.02
C ASP A 144 10.43 -9.73 6.69
N GLU A 145 9.84 -10.78 6.10
CA GLU A 145 10.27 -11.34 4.82
C GLU A 145 10.01 -10.36 3.67
N ILE A 146 8.84 -9.71 3.67
CA ILE A 146 8.48 -8.69 2.68
C ILE A 146 9.48 -7.53 2.75
N ARG A 147 9.73 -6.99 3.95
CA ARG A 147 10.68 -5.89 4.14
C ARG A 147 12.09 -6.29 3.73
N ALA A 148 12.53 -7.50 4.09
CA ALA A 148 13.85 -8.01 3.71
C ALA A 148 13.99 -8.17 2.19
N ALA A 149 12.96 -8.67 1.50
CA ALA A 149 12.98 -8.82 0.04
C ALA A 149 13.15 -7.48 -0.68
N PHE A 150 12.40 -6.44 -0.26
CA PHE A 150 12.56 -5.10 -0.82
C PHE A 150 13.88 -4.41 -0.41
N ALA A 151 14.34 -4.62 0.82
CA ALA A 151 15.63 -4.12 1.28
C ALA A 151 16.80 -4.71 0.47
N GLY A 152 16.69 -5.97 0.05
CA GLY A 152 17.66 -6.65 -0.81
C GLY A 152 17.75 -6.11 -2.25
N LEU A 153 16.84 -5.23 -2.67
CA LEU A 153 16.91 -4.54 -3.96
C LEU A 153 17.91 -3.38 -3.97
N LYS A 154 18.44 -3.00 -2.80
CA LYS A 154 19.43 -1.94 -2.68
C LYS A 154 20.77 -2.43 -3.22
N LYS A 155 21.26 -1.80 -4.29
CA LYS A 155 22.61 -2.02 -4.81
C LYS A 155 23.69 -1.41 -3.92
#